data_AF-A0A7V7WL88-F1
#
_entry.id   AF-A0A7V7WL88-F1
#
_cell.length_a   1.000
_cell.length_b   1.000
_cell.length_c   1.000
_cell.angle_alpha   90.00
_cell.angle_beta   90.00
_cell.angle_gamma   90.00
#
_symmetry.space_group_name_H-M   'P 1'
#
loop_
_entity.id
_entity.type
_entity.pdbx_description
1 polymer ?
#
loop_
_entity_poly.entity_id
_entity_poly.type
_entity_poly.pdbx_seq_one_letter_code
_entity_poly.pdbx_strand_id
1 'polypeptide(L)'
;MSDTSLDHLVQRASVLMEALPYIRRFYGKVIVIKYGGHAMVDEKLKESFAKDIIMMRYIGMIPIVVHGGGPQIGSFLKKMGIESKFHQGIRITDE
;
A
#
# COMPACT_ATOMS: atom_id res chain seq x y z
N MET A 1 -18.11 -11.01 -33.10
CA MET A 1 -17.06 -11.16 -32.07
C MET A 1 -16.10 -9.96 -32.00
N SER A 2 -16.43 -8.80 -32.56
CA SER A 2 -15.61 -7.57 -32.52
C SER A 2 -16.12 -6.48 -31.56
N ASP A 3 -17.33 -6.61 -31.01
CA ASP A 3 -17.98 -5.59 -30.17
C ASP A 3 -17.35 -5.45 -28.77
N THR A 4 -16.93 -6.56 -28.15
CA THR A 4 -16.50 -6.59 -26.74
C THR A 4 -15.23 -5.78 -26.47
N SER A 5 -14.39 -5.55 -27.49
CA SER A 5 -13.14 -4.80 -27.35
C SER A 5 -13.36 -3.29 -27.30
N LEU A 6 -14.26 -2.77 -28.17
CA LEU A 6 -14.59 -1.35 -28.19
C LEU A 6 -15.33 -0.95 -26.91
N ASP A 7 -16.30 -1.75 -26.49
CA ASP A 7 -17.05 -1.52 -25.25
C ASP A 7 -16.13 -1.45 -24.03
N HIS A 8 -15.13 -2.34 -23.96
CA HIS A 8 -14.17 -2.35 -22.87
C HIS A 8 -13.22 -1.13 -22.89
N LEU A 9 -12.84 -0.63 -24.07
CA LEU A 9 -12.08 0.62 -24.19
C LEU A 9 -12.90 1.84 -23.76
N VAL A 10 -14.17 1.90 -24.17
CA VAL A 10 -15.11 2.96 -23.75
C VAL A 10 -15.31 2.92 -22.25
N GLN A 11 -15.49 1.73 -21.66
CA GLN A 11 -15.62 1.56 -20.23
C GLN A 11 -14.38 2.06 -19.48
N ARG A 12 -13.17 1.68 -19.92
CA ARG A 12 -11.92 2.15 -19.32
C ARG A 12 -11.77 3.67 -19.40
N ALA A 13 -12.13 4.26 -20.53
CA ALA A 13 -12.09 5.71 -20.71
C ALA A 13 -13.07 6.42 -19.75
N SER A 14 -14.29 5.89 -19.59
CA SER A 14 -15.27 6.42 -18.63
C SER A 14 -14.74 6.41 -17.19
N VAL A 15 -14.18 5.27 -16.76
CA VAL A 15 -13.59 5.14 -15.41
C VAL A 15 -12.47 6.15 -15.19
N LEU A 16 -11.59 6.35 -16.18
CA LEU A 16 -10.52 7.35 -16.07
C LEU A 16 -11.07 8.78 -16.01
N MET A 17 -12.08 9.10 -16.82
CA MET A 17 -12.75 10.41 -16.79
C MET A 17 -13.40 10.71 -15.44
N GLU A 18 -14.05 9.71 -14.84
CA GLU A 18 -14.64 9.81 -13.49
C GLU A 18 -13.58 9.98 -12.40
N ALA A 19 -12.37 9.47 -12.60
CA ALA A 19 -11.25 9.62 -11.67
C ALA A 19 -10.59 11.01 -11.73
N LEU A 20 -10.64 11.71 -12.88
CA LEU A 20 -9.95 13.00 -13.09
C LEU A 20 -10.24 14.07 -12.01
N PRO A 21 -11.49 14.27 -11.55
CA PRO A 21 -11.78 15.23 -10.47
C PRO A 21 -11.01 14.92 -9.17
N TYR A 22 -10.86 13.63 -8.83
CA TYR A 22 -10.12 13.20 -7.65
C TYR A 22 -8.61 13.41 -7.82
N ILE A 23 -8.07 13.08 -9.00
CA ILE A 23 -6.67 13.33 -9.33
C ILE A 23 -6.35 14.81 -9.16
N ARG A 24 -7.16 15.69 -9.77
CA ARG A 24 -7.00 17.15 -9.66
C ARG A 24 -7.11 17.63 -8.21
N ARG A 25 -8.05 17.10 -7.43
CA ARG A 25 -8.23 17.47 -6.01
C ARG A 25 -6.99 17.20 -5.17
N PHE A 26 -6.28 16.11 -5.45
CA PHE A 26 -5.11 15.68 -4.68
C PHE A 26 -3.76 15.98 -5.35
N TYR A 27 -3.77 16.63 -6.52
CA TYR A 27 -2.55 17.06 -7.19
C TYR A 27 -1.71 17.97 -6.29
N GLY A 28 -0.41 17.67 -6.17
CA GLY A 28 0.54 18.36 -5.31
C GLY A 28 0.32 18.17 -3.81
N LYS A 29 -0.64 17.33 -3.38
CA LYS A 29 -0.92 17.09 -1.96
C LYS A 29 -0.03 15.97 -1.41
N VAL A 30 0.35 16.14 -0.15
CA VAL A 30 1.02 15.09 0.65
C VAL A 30 -0.03 14.11 1.14
N ILE A 31 0.23 12.82 0.91
CA ILE A 31 -0.64 11.72 1.34
C ILE A 31 0.19 10.75 2.17
N VAL A 32 -0.06 10.71 3.48
CA VAL A 32 0.61 9.80 4.40
C VAL A 32 -0.16 8.48 4.46
N ILE A 33 0.52 7.38 4.16
CA ILE A 33 -0.08 6.05 4.01
C ILE A 33 0.59 5.10 4.99
N LYS A 34 -0.17 4.61 5.96
CA LYS A 34 0.30 3.56 6.85
C LYS A 34 0.19 2.20 6.16
N TYR A 35 1.32 1.61 5.82
CA TYR A 35 1.43 0.27 5.25
C TYR A 35 1.51 -0.78 6.37
N GLY A 36 0.46 -1.60 6.48
CA GLY A 36 0.27 -2.55 7.57
C GLY A 36 1.05 -3.86 7.40
N GLY A 37 1.43 -4.48 8.53
CA GLY A 37 2.24 -5.70 8.55
C GLY A 37 1.64 -6.92 7.85
N HIS A 38 0.31 -7.08 7.81
CA HIS A 38 -0.33 -8.19 7.11
C HIS A 38 -0.19 -8.08 5.58
N ALA A 39 -0.24 -6.86 5.03
CA ALA A 39 -0.03 -6.62 3.60
C ALA A 39 1.43 -6.84 3.18
N MET A 40 2.39 -6.82 4.12
CA MET A 40 3.81 -7.04 3.85
C MET A 40 4.19 -8.52 3.64
N VAL A 41 3.32 -9.45 4.04
CA VAL A 41 3.61 -10.89 4.01
C VAL A 41 3.22 -11.51 2.67
N ASP A 42 2.16 -11.00 2.04
CA ASP A 42 1.72 -11.46 0.71
C ASP A 42 2.46 -10.69 -0.40
N GLU A 43 3.19 -11.42 -1.23
CA GLU A 43 4.01 -10.83 -2.29
C GLU A 43 3.17 -10.11 -3.37
N LYS A 44 1.97 -10.62 -3.66
CA LYS A 44 1.07 -9.98 -4.65
C LYS A 44 0.52 -8.66 -4.11
N LEU A 45 0.15 -8.62 -2.83
CA LEU A 45 -0.33 -7.39 -2.18
C LEU A 45 0.79 -6.35 -2.09
N LYS A 46 2.02 -6.79 -1.81
CA LYS A 46 3.20 -5.91 -1.79
C LYS A 46 3.49 -5.30 -3.16
N GLU A 47 3.45 -6.10 -4.22
CA GLU A 47 3.65 -5.60 -5.58
C GLU A 47 2.53 -4.64 -6.00
N SER A 48 1.27 -4.98 -5.72
CA SER A 48 0.13 -4.11 -6.00
C SER A 48 0.24 -2.78 -5.28
N PHE A 49 0.55 -2.80 -3.98
CA PHE A 49 0.74 -1.59 -3.19
C PHE A 49 1.85 -0.71 -3.76
N ALA A 50 2.99 -1.30 -4.13
CA ALA A 50 4.08 -0.56 -4.76
C ALA A 50 3.65 0.12 -6.08
N LYS A 51 2.89 -0.58 -6.93
CA LYS A 51 2.33 -0.03 -8.18
C LYS A 51 1.40 1.16 -7.91
N ASP A 52 0.56 1.08 -6.87
CA ASP A 52 -0.34 2.16 -6.49
C ASP A 52 0.44 3.40 -6.02
N ILE A 53 1.48 3.23 -5.19
CA ILE A 53 2.35 4.33 -4.75
C ILE A 53 3.04 5.01 -5.95
N ILE A 54 3.53 4.22 -6.91
CA ILE A 54 4.13 4.73 -8.15
C ILE A 54 3.09 5.51 -8.95
N MET A 55 1.88 4.97 -9.13
CA MET A 55 0.80 5.63 -9.84
C MET A 55 0.46 6.97 -9.20
N MET A 56 0.29 7.02 -7.88
CA MET A 56 0.05 8.25 -7.11
C MET A 56 1.11 9.31 -7.40
N ARG A 57 2.39 8.91 -7.46
CA ARG A 57 3.49 9.83 -7.79
C ARG A 57 3.40 10.34 -9.23
N TYR A 58 3.09 9.48 -10.19
CA TYR A 58 2.97 9.87 -11.61
C TYR A 58 1.80 10.81 -11.89
N ILE A 59 0.69 10.67 -11.16
CA ILE A 59 -0.46 11.57 -11.28
C ILE A 59 -0.34 12.85 -10.44
N GLY A 60 0.84 13.10 -9.86
CA GLY A 60 1.19 14.36 -9.21
C GLY A 60 0.92 14.43 -7.71
N MET A 61 0.55 13.33 -7.05
CA MET A 61 0.48 13.27 -5.59
C MET A 61 1.89 13.10 -4.98
N ILE A 62 2.01 13.38 -3.69
CA ILE A 62 3.25 13.20 -2.92
C ILE A 62 3.00 12.13 -1.85
N PRO A 63 3.07 10.83 -2.21
CA PRO A 63 2.85 9.76 -1.24
C PRO A 63 4.03 9.64 -0.27
N ILE A 64 3.74 9.51 1.02
CA ILE A 64 4.70 9.21 2.09
C ILE A 64 4.26 7.91 2.76
N VAL A 65 5.08 6.87 2.68
CA VAL A 65 4.76 5.55 3.25
C VAL A 65 5.36 5.44 4.65
N VAL A 66 4.51 5.11 5.63
CA VAL A 66 4.91 4.74 7.00
C VAL A 66 4.62 3.27 7.18
N HIS A 67 5.60 2.48 7.61
CA HIS A 67 5.48 1.02 7.59
C HIS A 67 5.82 0.40 8.95
N GLY A 68 5.22 -0.75 9.26
CA GLY A 68 5.59 -1.58 10.41
C GLY A 68 6.69 -2.60 10.09
N GLY A 69 6.95 -3.51 11.03
CA GLY A 69 7.91 -4.62 10.84
C GLY A 69 7.70 -5.80 11.80
N GLY A 70 6.52 -5.88 12.44
CA GLY A 70 6.23 -6.83 13.52
C GLY A 70 6.56 -8.29 13.19
N PRO A 71 6.10 -8.84 12.05
CA PRO A 71 6.40 -10.23 11.66
C PRO A 71 7.90 -10.50 11.49
N GLN A 72 8.64 -9.60 10.84
CA GLN A 72 10.08 -9.75 10.61
C GLN A 72 10.85 -9.70 11.93
N ILE A 73 10.52 -8.75 12.82
CA ILE A 73 11.11 -8.64 14.16
C ILE A 73 10.86 -9.93 14.96
N GLY A 74 9.61 -10.41 14.98
CA GLY A 74 9.26 -11.65 15.69
C GLY A 74 10.02 -12.86 15.15
N SER A 75 10.18 -12.97 13.83
CA SER A 75 10.94 -14.05 13.20
C SER A 75 12.42 -14.04 13.60
N PHE A 76 13.00 -12.84 13.75
CA PHE A 76 14.40 -12.66 14.08
C PHE A 76 14.66 -12.94 15.57
N LEU A 77 13.84 -12.39 16.47
CA LEU A 77 13.93 -12.65 17.91
C LEU A 77 13.78 -14.15 18.21
N LYS A 78 12.87 -14.84 17.53
CA LYS A 78 12.72 -16.30 17.66
C LYS A 78 14.00 -17.05 17.28
N LYS A 79 14.71 -16.63 16.22
CA LYS A 79 15.99 -17.24 15.82
C LYS A 79 17.10 -17.01 16.86
N MET A 80 17.00 -15.92 17.63
CA MET A 80 17.92 -15.61 18.71
C MET A 80 17.52 -16.25 20.05
N GLY A 81 16.39 -16.97 20.11
CA GLY A 81 15.87 -17.52 21.36
C GLY A 81 15.28 -16.47 22.31
N ILE A 82 15.02 -15.25 21.83
CA ILE A 82 14.46 -14.16 22.63
C ILE A 82 12.93 -14.19 22.54
N GLU A 83 12.26 -14.30 23.67
CA GLU A 83 10.81 -14.30 23.75
C GLU A 83 10.25 -12.87 23.65
N SER A 84 9.33 -12.65 22.72
CA SER A 84 8.66 -11.35 22.57
C SER A 84 7.51 -11.20 23.58
N LYS A 85 7.56 -10.17 24.42
CA LYS A 85 6.47 -9.82 25.34
C LYS A 85 5.64 -8.65 24.80
N PHE A 86 4.35 -8.65 25.12
CA PHE A 86 3.42 -7.59 24.72
C PHE A 86 2.55 -7.17 25.91
N HIS A 87 2.29 -5.87 26.01
CA HIS A 87 1.33 -5.29 26.94
C HIS A 87 0.36 -4.41 26.17
N GLN A 88 -0.94 -4.71 26.25
CA GLN A 88 -2.00 -3.96 25.55
C GLN A 88 -1.76 -3.79 24.04
N GLY A 89 -1.20 -4.81 23.38
CA GLY A 89 -0.93 -4.80 21.94
C GLY A 89 0.35 -4.03 21.54
N ILE A 90 1.08 -3.47 22.49
CA ILE A 90 2.39 -2.82 22.29
C ILE A 90 3.48 -3.81 22.72
N ARG A 91 4.52 -3.95 21.89
CA ARG A 91 5.69 -4.77 22.23
C ARG A 91 6.44 -4.12 23.38
N ILE A 92 6.81 -4.91 24.39
CA ILE A 92 7.77 -4.48 25.41
C ILE A 92 9.16 -4.60 24.78
N THR A 93 9.93 -3.52 24.80
CA THR A 93 11.32 -3.48 24.35
C THR A 93 12.18 -3.25 25.58
N ASP A 94 12.89 -4.30 26.00
CA ASP A 94 13.89 -4.30 27.06
C ASP A 94 15.27 -3.85 26.53
N GLU A 95 16.25 -3.77 27.43
CA GLU A 95 17.65 -3.44 27.12
C GLU A 95 18.37 -4.54 26.31
#